data_AF-A0A444IB21-F1
#
_entry.id   AF-A0A444IB21-F1
#
_cell.length_a   1.000
_cell.length_b   1.000
_cell.length_c   1.000
_cell.angle_alpha   90.00
_cell.angle_beta   90.00
_cell.angle_gamma   90.00
#
_symmetry.space_group_name_H-M   'P 1'
#
loop_
_entity.id
_entity.type
_entity.pdbx_description
1 polymer ?
#
loop_
_entity_poly.entity_id
_entity_poly.type
_entity_poly.pdbx_seq_one_letter_code
_entity_poly.pdbx_strand_id
1 'polypeptide(L)' 'LFAGHDAGAENWATIASLIETCKLNAIDPFAYVSSTLTAIVNGHKQSGIEGLLPWNHRPLRWRNIGGRRSAAFD' A
#
# COMPACT_ATOMS: atom_id res chain seq x y z
N LEU A 1 -7.47 7.97 -19.21
CA LEU A 1 -8.26 7.39 -18.11
C LEU A 1 -8.22 8.30 -16.87
N PHE A 2 -8.40 9.62 -17.08
CA PHE A 2 -8.25 10.69 -16.06
C PHE A 2 -9.06 11.93 -16.49
N ALA A 3 -10.28 11.74 -16.98
CA ALA A 3 -11.10 12.82 -17.53
C ALA A 3 -12.48 12.82 -16.82
N GLY A 4 -12.58 13.66 -15.80
CA GLY A 4 -13.71 13.79 -14.87
C GLY A 4 -13.14 14.15 -13.49
N HIS A 5 -13.08 15.45 -13.19
CA HIS A 5 -12.30 16.04 -12.08
C HIS A 5 -12.51 15.35 -10.72
N ASP A 6 -13.71 14.84 -10.44
CA ASP A 6 -14.05 14.23 -9.15
C ASP A 6 -13.59 12.77 -9.01
N ALA A 7 -13.80 11.94 -10.04
CA ALA A 7 -13.46 10.51 -9.97
C ALA A 7 -11.95 10.26 -9.86
N GLY A 8 -11.13 11.15 -10.45
CA GLY A 8 -9.67 11.10 -10.29
C GLY A 8 -9.22 11.48 -8.88
N ALA A 9 -9.84 12.52 -8.30
CA ALA A 9 -9.55 12.97 -6.93
C ALA A 9 -10.00 11.93 -5.90
N GLU A 10 -11.15 11.30 -6.10
CA GLU A 10 -11.67 10.23 -5.24
C GLU A 10 -10.80 8.97 -5.29
N ASN A 11 -10.37 8.55 -6.49
CA ASN A 11 -9.41 7.45 -6.62
C ASN A 11 -8.07 7.77 -5.95
N TRP A 12 -7.57 8.99 -6.08
CA TRP A 12 -6.33 9.40 -5.42
C TRP A 12 -6.48 9.44 -3.90
N ALA A 13 -7.59 9.96 -3.37
CA ALA A 13 -7.89 9.96 -1.94
C ALA A 13 -7.95 8.52 -1.38
N THR A 14 -8.52 7.60 -2.13
CA THR A 14 -8.57 6.18 -1.79
C THR A 14 -7.16 5.57 -1.72
N ILE A 15 -6.32 5.82 -2.73
CA ILE A 15 -4.94 5.34 -2.77
C ILE A 15 -4.11 5.96 -1.62
N ALA A 16 -4.26 7.26 -1.36
CA ALA A 16 -3.58 7.97 -0.28
C ALA A 16 -3.95 7.40 1.10
N SER A 17 -5.23 7.09 1.33
CA SER A 17 -5.71 6.44 2.56
C SER A 17 -5.09 5.05 2.75
N LEU A 18 -4.97 4.26 1.67
CA LEU A 18 -4.28 2.96 1.71
C LEU A 18 -2.80 3.08 2.02
N ILE A 19 -2.12 4.07 1.45
CA ILE A 19 -0.71 4.36 1.73
C ILE A 19 -0.54 4.73 3.21
N GLU A 20 -1.40 5.59 3.75
CA GLU A 20 -1.34 5.99 5.16
C GLU A 20 -1.60 4.79 6.09
N THR A 21 -2.55 3.92 5.73
CA THR A 21 -2.79 2.66 6.44
C THR A 21 -1.56 1.75 6.43
N CYS A 22 -0.81 1.68 5.33
CA CYS A 22 0.44 0.92 5.26
C CYS A 22 1.51 1.50 6.20
N LYS A 23 1.64 2.83 6.26
CA LYS A 23 2.57 3.49 7.19
C LYS A 23 2.25 3.18 8.65
N LEU A 24 0.98 3.26 9.04
CA LEU A 24 0.54 2.95 10.42
C LEU A 24 0.84 1.51 10.83
N ASN A 25 0.90 0.60 9.86
CA ASN A 25 1.20 -0.81 10.06
C ASN A 25 2.68 -1.17 9.82
N ALA A 26 3.56 -0.17 9.60
CA ALA A 26 4.97 -0.34 9.29
C ALA A 26 5.25 -1.24 8.06
N ILE A 27 4.39 -1.15 7.04
CA ILE A 27 4.49 -1.87 5.77
C ILE A 27 4.99 -0.90 4.71
N ASP A 28 5.82 -1.39 3.79
CA ASP A 28 6.23 -0.61 2.63
C ASP A 28 5.03 -0.39 1.67
N PRO A 29 4.57 0.86 1.49
CA PRO A 29 3.36 1.14 0.69
C PRO A 29 3.55 0.75 -0.78
N PHE A 30 4.76 0.92 -1.31
CA PHE A 30 5.04 0.62 -2.71
C PHE A 30 4.98 -0.90 -2.98
N ALA A 31 5.60 -1.71 -2.13
CA ALA A 31 5.53 -3.16 -2.21
C ALA A 31 4.08 -3.67 -2.07
N TYR A 32 3.29 -3.10 -1.16
CA TYR A 32 1.89 -3.47 -0.95
C TYR A 32 1.00 -3.14 -2.16
N VAL A 33 1.12 -1.94 -2.73
CA VAL A 33 0.32 -1.56 -3.90
C VAL A 33 0.73 -2.39 -5.12
N SER A 34 2.04 -2.60 -5.32
CA SER A 34 2.53 -3.40 -6.44
C SER A 34 2.04 -4.85 -6.37
N SER A 35 2.16 -5.52 -5.22
CA SER A 35 1.68 -6.89 -5.05
C SER A 35 0.17 -7.02 -5.25
N THR A 36 -0.58 -6.04 -4.73
CA THR A 36 -2.04 -6.00 -4.83
C THR A 36 -2.48 -5.83 -6.27
N LEU A 37 -1.87 -4.90 -7.01
CA LEU A 37 -2.13 -4.72 -8.44
C LEU A 37 -1.72 -5.96 -9.25
N THR A 38 -0.56 -6.55 -8.97
CA THR A 38 -0.11 -7.80 -9.61
C THR A 38 -1.09 -8.94 -9.36
N ALA A 39 -1.60 -9.09 -8.13
CA ALA A 39 -2.62 -10.07 -7.80
C ALA A 39 -3.91 -9.83 -8.58
N ILE A 40 -4.42 -8.60 -8.60
CA ILE A 40 -5.62 -8.23 -9.35
C ILE A 40 -5.46 -8.56 -10.84
N VAL A 41 -4.33 -8.18 -11.45
CA VAL A 41 -4.02 -8.47 -12.87
C VAL A 41 -3.92 -9.97 -13.13
N ASN A 42 -3.38 -10.75 -12.18
CA ASN A 42 -3.29 -12.21 -12.27
C ASN A 42 -4.64 -12.93 -12.01
N GLY A 43 -5.75 -12.20 -11.90
CA GLY A 43 -7.08 -12.79 -11.75
C GLY A 43 -7.39 -13.23 -10.32
N HIS A 44 -6.80 -12.57 -9.31
CA HIS A 44 -7.13 -12.84 -7.92
C HIS A 44 -8.63 -12.68 -7.69
N LYS A 45 -9.30 -13.76 -7.27
CA LYS A 45 -10.73 -13.74 -6.96
C LYS A 45 -10.97 -12.77 -5.81
N GLN A 46 -12.04 -11.98 -5.92
CA GLN A 46 -12.47 -11.04 -4.88
C GLN A 46 -12.78 -11.73 -3.55
N SER A 47 -13.13 -13.02 -3.59
CA SER A 47 -13.31 -13.88 -2.41
C SER A 47 -12.02 -14.14 -1.60
N GLY A 48 -10.84 -13.81 -2.14
CA GLY A 48 -9.55 -13.97 -1.48
C GLY A 48 -8.94 -12.64 -1.00
N ILE A 49 -9.75 -11.59 -0.87
CA ILE A 49 -9.27 -10.24 -0.50
C ILE A 49 -8.51 -10.21 0.83
N GLU A 50 -8.79 -11.14 1.74
CA GLU A 50 -8.04 -11.32 2.99
C GLU A 50 -6.54 -11.54 2.77
N GLY A 51 -6.18 -12.18 1.65
CA GLY A 51 -4.79 -12.37 1.22
C GLY A 51 -4.08 -11.07 0.83
N LEU A 52 -4.85 -10.06 0.43
CA LEU A 52 -4.38 -8.77 -0.04
C LEU A 52 -4.42 -7.69 1.04
N LEU A 53 -4.81 -8.03 2.27
CA LEU A 53 -4.89 -7.05 3.34
C LEU A 53 -3.48 -6.69 3.85
N PRO A 54 -3.25 -5.43 4.24
CA PRO A 54 -1.90 -4.94 4.53
C PRO A 54 -1.24 -5.72 5.66
N TRP A 55 -1.97 -6.14 6.68
CA TRP A 55 -1.40 -6.95 7.77
C TRP A 55 -0.90 -8.35 7.33
N ASN A 56 -1.31 -8.83 6.16
CA ASN A 56 -0.81 -10.09 5.59
C ASN A 56 0.49 -9.87 4.80
N HIS A 57 0.81 -8.62 4.46
CA HIS A 57 2.12 -8.24 3.94
C HIS A 57 3.15 -8.29 5.06
N ARG A 58 4.04 -9.29 4.99
CA ARG A 58 5.20 -9.37 5.88
C ARG A 58 5.96 -8.04 5.81
N PRO A 59 6.04 -7.27 6.92
CA PRO A 59 6.87 -6.08 6.93
C PRO A 59 8.30 -6.53 6.64
N LEU A 60 8.97 -5.86 5.70
CA LEU A 60 10.42 -5.99 5.59
C LEU A 60 10.98 -5.70 6.97
N ARG A 61 11.73 -6.65 7.52
CA ARG A 61 12.33 -6.59 8.85
C ARG A 61 13.41 -5.48 8.85
N TRP A 62 12.99 -4.23 8.88
CA TRP A 62 13.86 -3.04 8.94
C TRP A 62 14.60 -2.93 10.29
N ARG A 63 14.40 -3.89 11.21
CA ARG A 63 15.08 -3.99 12.51
C ARG A 63 16.57 -4.37 12.46
N ASN A 64 17.21 -4.49 11.30
CA ASN A 64 18.61 -4.95 11.22
C ASN A 64 19.56 -4.10 10.38
N ILE A 65 19.14 -2.94 9.88
CA ILE A 65 20.03 -1.97 9.25
C ILE A 65 20.23 -0.82 10.22
N GLY A 66 21.48 -0.69 10.67
CA GLY A 66 21.87 0.07 11.85
C GLY A 66 21.46 1.55 11.80
N GLY A 67 21.06 2.03 12.98
CA GLY A 67 21.39 3.36 13.47
C GLY A 67 21.10 4.55 12.57
N ARG A 68 19.89 5.10 12.66
CA ARG A 68 19.60 6.43 13.23
C ARG A 68 18.13 6.76 12.95
N ARG A 69 17.35 6.83 14.03
CA ARG A 69 16.04 7.49 14.04
C ARG A 69 16.30 8.99 13.87
N SER A 70 16.18 9.53 12.67
CA SER A 70 15.85 10.95 12.48
C SER A 70 15.59 11.25 11.00
N ALA A 71 14.49 11.97 10.77
CA ALA A 71 14.14 12.76 9.58
C ALA A 71 13.43 12.06 8.39
N ALA A 72 12.47 12.81 7.86
CA ALA A 72 11.72 12.68 6.61
C ALA A 72 10.55 11.67 6.61
N PHE A 73 9.58 11.78 7.52
CA PHE A 73 8.38 12.62 7.36
C PHE A 73 8.66 14.13 7.16
N ASP A 74 8.95 14.52 5.93
CA ASP A 74 8.86 15.88 5.36
C ASP A 74 8.56 15.71 3.87
#